data_AF-A0A239NY00-F1
#
_entry.id   AF-A0A239NY00-F1
#
_cell.length_a   1.000
_cell.length_b   1.000
_cell.length_c   1.000
_cell.angle_alpha   90.00
_cell.angle_beta   90.00
_cell.angle_gamma   90.00
#
_symmetry.space_group_name_H-M   'P 1'
#
loop_
_entity.id
_entity.type
_entity.pdbx_description
1 polymer ?
#
loop_
_entity_poly.entity_id
_entity_poly.type
_entity_poly.pdbx_seq_one_letter_code
_entity_poly.pdbx_strand_id
1 'polypeptide(L)' 'MESHLAYLDAGSGSLIVQALVAGTAGVVVAAKLYWRRVTSVFRRKTPAEATAAPVETATPAAATADKD' A
#
# COMPACT_ATOMS: atom_id res chain seq x y z
N MET A 1 -33.73 17.30 -29.80
CA MET A 1 -32.72 17.75 -28.83
C MET A 1 -33.35 17.72 -27.45
N GLU A 2 -33.64 16.54 -26.92
CA GLU A 2 -34.18 16.36 -25.56
C GLU A 2 -33.66 15.02 -25.03
N SER A 3 -32.59 15.04 -24.25
CA SER A 3 -31.96 13.87 -23.64
C SER A 3 -31.80 14.08 -22.13
N HIS A 4 -32.77 14.73 -21.50
CA HIS A 4 -32.70 15.13 -20.09
C HIS A 4 -33.83 14.56 -19.21
N LEU A 5 -34.81 13.87 -19.82
CA LEU A 5 -36.01 13.38 -19.12
C LEU A 5 -35.97 11.88 -18.80
N ALA A 6 -35.03 11.11 -19.37
CA ALA A 6 -34.98 9.66 -19.19
C ALA A 6 -34.38 9.20 -17.84
N TYR A 7 -33.63 10.07 -17.15
CA TYR A 7 -33.01 9.78 -15.85
C TYR A 7 -33.98 9.96 -14.66
N LEU A 8 -35.12 10.62 -14.90
CA LEU A 8 -36.14 10.96 -13.90
C LEU A 8 -37.41 10.09 -13.99
N ASP A 9 -37.50 9.18 -14.96
CA ASP A 9 -38.55 8.15 -14.93
C ASP A 9 -38.33 7.23 -13.72
N ALA A 10 -39.43 6.81 -13.07
CA ALA A 10 -39.40 6.11 -11.78
C ALA A 10 -38.50 4.85 -11.78
N GLY A 11 -38.28 4.24 -12.95
CA GLY A 11 -37.37 3.11 -13.13
C GLY A 11 -35.88 3.49 -13.18
N SER A 12 -35.52 4.53 -13.95
CA SER A 12 -34.10 4.90 -14.17
C SER A 12 -33.49 5.63 -12.98
N GLY A 13 -34.25 6.52 -12.32
CA GLY A 13 -33.77 7.33 -11.19
C GLY A 13 -33.26 6.46 -10.01
N SER A 14 -33.98 5.38 -9.74
CA SER A 14 -33.66 4.44 -8.66
C SER A 14 -32.33 3.72 -8.86
N LEU A 15 -31.96 3.40 -10.11
CA LEU A 15 -30.71 2.71 -10.43
C LEU A 15 -29.48 3.55 -10.11
N ILE A 16 -29.57 4.88 -10.31
CA ILE A 16 -28.45 5.79 -10.02
C ILE A 16 -28.26 5.94 -8.52
N VAL A 17 -29.36 6.08 -7.78
CA VAL A 17 -29.32 6.14 -6.32
C VAL A 17 -28.77 4.84 -5.77
N GLN A 18 -29.19 3.69 -6.30
CA GLN A 18 -28.65 2.38 -5.91
C GLN A 18 -27.17 2.24 -6.27
N ALA A 19 -26.74 2.64 -7.47
CA ALA A 19 -25.34 2.61 -7.86
C ALA A 19 -24.48 3.53 -7.00
N LEU A 20 -25.00 4.69 -6.60
CA LEU A 20 -24.33 5.62 -5.70
C LEU A 20 -24.19 5.02 -4.30
N VAL A 21 -25.26 4.46 -3.75
CA VAL A 21 -25.26 3.82 -2.42
C VAL A 21 -24.35 2.59 -2.42
N ALA A 22 -24.51 1.69 -3.38
CA ALA A 22 -23.70 0.48 -3.53
C ALA A 22 -22.22 0.83 -3.79
N GLY A 23 -21.95 1.83 -4.63
CA GLY A 23 -20.60 2.32 -4.91
C GLY A 23 -19.94 2.89 -3.66
N THR A 24 -20.64 3.75 -2.91
CA THR A 24 -20.11 4.33 -1.68
C THR A 24 -19.88 3.27 -0.61
N ALA A 25 -20.83 2.35 -0.43
CA ALA A 25 -20.68 1.21 0.48
C ALA A 25 -19.49 0.33 0.08
N GLY A 26 -19.32 0.03 -1.22
CA GLY A 26 -18.21 -0.73 -1.76
C GLY A 26 -16.86 -0.06 -1.48
N VAL A 27 -16.75 1.26 -1.70
CA VAL A 27 -15.54 2.03 -1.41
C VAL A 27 -15.20 2.00 0.08
N VAL A 28 -16.18 2.21 0.96
CA VAL A 28 -15.97 2.16 2.42
C VAL A 28 -15.50 0.78 2.87
N VAL A 29 -16.13 -0.29 2.37
CA VAL A 29 -15.76 -1.67 2.69
C VAL A 29 -14.36 -2.01 2.16
N ALA A 30 -14.05 -1.62 0.91
CA ALA A 30 -12.73 -1.80 0.34
C ALA A 30 -11.68 -1.04 1.16
N ALA A 31 -11.91 0.24 1.47
CA ALA A 31 -11.01 1.01 2.31
C ALA A 31 -10.78 0.35 3.68
N LYS A 32 -11.85 -0.15 4.33
CA LYS A 32 -11.76 -0.86 5.61
C LYS A 32 -10.96 -2.17 5.49
N LEU A 33 -11.17 -2.96 4.43
CA LEU A 33 -10.48 -4.23 4.21
C LEU A 33 -9.00 -4.03 3.88
N TYR A 34 -8.69 -3.05 3.03
CA TYR A 34 -7.33 -2.74 2.61
C TYR A 34 -6.58 -1.83 3.60
N TRP A 35 -7.25 -1.29 4.61
CA TRP A 35 -6.66 -0.39 5.62
C TRP A 35 -5.35 -0.97 6.17
N ARG A 36 -5.36 -2.24 6.57
CA ARG A 36 -4.19 -2.92 7.16
C ARG A 36 -3.01 -3.01 6.18
N ARG A 37 -3.27 -3.18 4.88
CA ARG A 37 -2.22 -3.26 3.84
C ARG A 37 -1.68 -1.87 3.49
N VAL A 38 -2.57 -0.88 3.33
CA VAL A 38 -2.19 0.52 3.09
C VAL A 38 -1.36 1.06 4.25
N THR A 39 -1.81 0.85 5.49
CA THR A 39 -1.05 1.27 6.69
C THR A 39 0.26 0.51 6.84
N SER A 40 0.33 -0.77 6.44
CA SER A 40 1.57 -1.54 6.50
C SER A 40 2.62 -1.03 5.51
N VAL A 41 2.22 -0.55 4.34
CA VAL A 41 3.15 0.05 3.36
C VAL A 41 3.60 1.44 3.83
N PHE A 42 2.70 2.22 4.43
CA PHE A 42 3.05 3.52 5.01
C PHE A 42 4.00 3.41 6.22
N ARG A 43 3.84 2.38 7.07
CA ARG A 43 4.72 2.16 8.23
C ARG A 43 6.12 1.63 7.88
N ARG A 44 6.37 1.18 6.64
CA ARG A 44 7.71 0.73 6.22
C ARG A 44 8.66 1.87 5.84
N LYS A 45 8.23 3.13 5.92
CA LYS A 45 9.07 4.31 5.68
C LYS A 45 9.68 4.90 6.97
N THR A 46 9.98 4.07 7.96
CA THR A 46 10.99 4.45 8.95
C THR A 46 12.29 3.78 8.52
N PRO A 47 13.17 4.46 7.76
CA PRO A 47 14.55 4.04 7.61
C PRO A 47 15.27 4.33 8.92
N ALA A 48 14.94 3.59 9.97
CA ALA A 48 15.81 3.50 11.12
C ALA A 48 16.81 2.39 10.80
N GLU A 49 17.88 2.83 10.13
CA GLU A 49 19.22 2.42 10.54
C GLU A 49 19.51 0.92 10.46
N ALA A 50 19.73 0.44 9.24
CA ALA A 50 20.70 -0.64 9.01
C ALA A 50 21.80 -0.15 8.07
N THR A 51 22.22 1.11 8.26
CA THR A 51 23.61 1.50 8.05
C THR A 51 24.37 1.09 9.31
N ALA A 52 24.65 -0.20 9.43
CA ALA A 52 25.68 -0.72 10.32
C ALA A 52 26.52 -1.72 9.53
N ALA A 53 27.13 -1.23 8.46
CA ALA A 53 28.42 -1.72 8.02
C ALA A 53 29.31 -0.50 7.84
N PRO A 54 30.33 -0.37 8.69
CA PRO A 54 31.65 -0.42 8.11
C PRO A 54 32.60 -1.31 8.93
N VAL A 55 33.11 -2.34 8.27
CA VAL A 55 34.54 -2.67 8.23
C VAL A 55 35.27 -2.62 9.58
N GLU A 56 35.17 -3.70 10.36
CA GLU A 56 36.27 -4.08 11.25
C GLU A 56 37.28 -4.88 10.42
N THR A 57 38.24 -4.12 9.88
CA THR A 57 39.65 -4.49 9.74
C THR A 57 39.97 -5.98 9.59
N ALA A 58 40.41 -6.33 8.39
CA ALA A 58 41.52 -7.27 8.27
C ALA A 58 42.64 -6.86 9.24
N THR A 59 42.83 -7.64 10.30
CA THR A 59 44.13 -7.82 10.95
C THR A 59 44.56 -9.24 10.62
N PRO A 60 45.61 -9.44 9.79
CA PRO A 60 46.23 -10.75 9.63
C PRO A 60 47.06 -11.02 10.88
N ALA A 61 46.41 -11.45 11.96
CA ALA A 61 47.08 -11.97 13.15
C ALA A 61 47.18 -13.49 13.05
N ALA A 62 48.20 -13.97 12.32
CA ALA A 62 48.92 -15.20 12.66
C ALA A 62 50.09 -15.36 11.69
N ALA A 63 51.23 -14.79 12.07
CA ALA A 63 52.51 -15.40 11.74
C ALA A 63 52.52 -16.82 12.35
N THR A 64 52.66 -17.84 11.51
CA THR A 64 53.26 -19.14 11.85
C THR A 64 53.50 -19.91 10.56
N ALA A 65 54.67 -20.54 10.48
CA ALA A 65 55.13 -21.48 9.47
C ALA A 65 55.46 -20.87 8.10
N ASP A 66 56.75 -20.66 7.84
CA ASP A 66 57.52 -21.65 7.05
C ASP A 66 58.93 -21.09 6.80
N LYS A 67 59.92 -21.63 7.52
CA LYS A 67 61.33 -21.50 7.17
C LYS A 67 62.05 -22.75 7.71
N ASP A 68 61.93 -23.82 6.95
CA ASP A 68 62.80 -24.99 6.99
C ASP A 68 63.32 -25.27 5.58
#